data_AF-A0A7Y4VGE1-F1
#
_entry.id   AF-A0A7Y4VGE1-F1
#
_cell.length_a   1.000
_cell.length_b   1.000
_cell.length_c   1.000
_cell.angle_alpha   90.00
_cell.angle_beta   90.00
_cell.angle_gamma   90.00
#
_symmetry.space_group_name_H-M   'P 1'
#
loop_
_entity.id
_entity.type
_entity.pdbx_description
1 polymer ?
#
loop_
_entity_poly.entity_id
_entity_poly.type
_entity_poly.pdbx_seq_one_letter_code
_entity_poly.pdbx_strand_id
1 'polypeptide(L)'
;MTINNLSSILLAALFIISTVSTSVSFSQEEVVMDSIITGSKYRITMYNDKEIIGRVAKQDSVYVYMVTDEGTVRVRFEDIFSVSRSTVPRLMTAMFTLGGGVLLQGGDYDGGYSDTHSPGYSMQFTGLYPFSENKAIRLDMSFGRMQRERSDYYYSYGNESFDPPKQNINIYNFYAEFLFGDFNTKSKFSVYGLAGVGMMHVKEEGYTHTSYNYYDSSYYSYSIPDRDYTNFSMALGGGLRFKISNRIGAFAEAQYNLTTYQGFFWFFGSGYFPIRAGVTYMLY
;
A
#
# COMPACT_ATOMS: atom_id res chain seq x y z
N MET A 1 -14.17 18.22 -22.74
CA MET A 1 -13.50 18.62 -21.48
C MET A 1 -12.08 19.02 -21.85
N THR A 2 -11.74 20.30 -21.72
CA THR A 2 -10.52 20.89 -22.31
C THR A 2 -9.29 20.62 -21.43
N ILE A 3 -8.13 20.49 -22.10
CA ILE A 3 -6.79 20.19 -21.57
C ILE A 3 -6.34 21.13 -20.40
N ASN A 4 -7.04 22.25 -20.20
CA ASN A 4 -6.75 23.24 -19.15
C ASN A 4 -7.13 22.80 -17.72
N ASN A 5 -7.97 21.76 -17.57
CA ASN A 5 -8.35 21.26 -16.24
C ASN A 5 -7.37 20.23 -15.67
N LEU A 6 -6.58 19.56 -16.52
CA LEU A 6 -5.57 18.60 -16.06
C LEU A 6 -4.32 19.30 -15.53
N SER A 7 -3.91 20.40 -16.16
CA SER A 7 -2.73 21.18 -15.73
C SER A 7 -2.94 21.86 -14.38
N SER A 8 -4.18 22.29 -14.08
CA SER A 8 -4.53 22.93 -12.81
C SER A 8 -4.58 21.96 -11.63
N ILE A 9 -5.00 20.71 -11.86
CA ILE A 9 -4.95 19.64 -10.84
C ILE A 9 -3.50 19.20 -10.60
N LEU A 10 -2.69 19.08 -11.66
CA LEU A 10 -1.27 18.73 -11.55
C LEU A 10 -0.46 19.82 -10.82
N LEU A 11 -0.75 21.10 -11.10
CA LEU A 11 -0.16 22.23 -10.38
C LEU A 11 -0.61 22.27 -8.91
N ALA A 12 -1.88 21.97 -8.61
CA ALA A 12 -2.36 21.90 -7.23
C ALA A 12 -1.68 20.76 -6.45
N ALA A 13 -1.49 19.59 -7.08
CA ALA A 13 -0.75 18.47 -6.49
C ALA A 13 0.74 18.81 -6.26
N LEU A 14 1.40 19.46 -7.22
CA LEU A 14 2.78 19.94 -7.09
C LEU A 14 2.91 21.03 -6.01
N PHE A 15 1.90 21.89 -5.83
CA PHE A 15 1.89 22.93 -4.80
C PHE A 15 1.69 22.36 -3.38
N ILE A 16 0.89 21.30 -3.23
CA ILE A 16 0.76 20.57 -1.96
C ILE A 16 2.07 19.84 -1.63
N ILE A 17 2.74 19.24 -2.62
CA ILE A 17 4.05 18.58 -2.42
C ILE A 17 5.14 19.62 -2.08
N SER A 18 5.11 20.82 -2.65
CA SER A 18 6.10 21.87 -2.35
C SER A 18 5.86 22.59 -1.02
N THR A 19 4.63 22.56 -0.47
CA THR A 19 4.30 23.21 0.83
C THR A 19 4.46 22.28 2.03
N VAL A 20 4.60 20.96 1.83
CA VAL A 20 4.89 19.99 2.91
C VAL A 20 6.38 19.96 3.28
N SER A 21 7.22 20.70 2.55
CA SER A 21 8.64 20.84 2.88
C SER A 21 8.88 22.05 3.79
N THR A 22 9.46 21.77 4.97
CA THR A 22 10.10 22.71 5.91
C THR A 22 9.25 23.29 7.04
N SER A 23 8.77 22.42 7.92
CA SER A 23 8.95 22.63 9.38
C SER A 23 8.83 21.31 10.13
N VAL A 24 9.78 20.40 9.88
CA VAL A 24 10.10 19.37 10.87
C VAL A 24 10.89 20.10 11.96
N SER A 25 10.17 20.75 12.87
CA SER A 25 10.75 21.15 14.15
C SER A 25 11.10 19.86 14.87
N PHE A 26 12.35 19.44 14.75
CA PHE A 26 12.93 18.50 15.69
C PHE A 26 12.85 19.16 17.06
N SER A 27 11.79 18.83 17.81
CA SER A 27 11.89 18.83 19.27
C SER A 27 12.89 17.72 19.60
N GLN A 28 14.17 18.08 19.55
CA GLN A 28 15.15 17.44 20.39
C GLN A 28 14.70 17.79 21.81
N GLU A 29 13.97 16.88 22.46
CA GLU A 29 14.21 16.71 23.88
C GLU A 29 15.70 16.39 23.99
N GLU A 30 16.51 17.42 24.19
CA GLU A 30 17.86 17.28 24.72
C GLU A 30 17.71 16.56 26.06
N VAL A 31 17.83 15.24 26.02
CA VAL A 31 18.07 14.46 27.22
C VAL A 31 19.47 14.83 27.66
N VAL A 32 19.52 15.63 28.73
CA VAL A 32 20.76 15.96 29.44
C VAL A 32 21.55 14.66 29.65
N MET A 33 22.77 14.60 29.09
CA MET A 33 23.67 13.45 29.16
C MET A 33 23.96 12.98 30.61
N ASP A 34 23.74 13.86 31.59
CA ASP A 34 23.88 13.59 33.02
C ASP A 34 22.82 12.62 33.60
N SER A 35 21.98 12.01 32.77
CA SER A 35 20.87 11.14 33.20
C SER A 35 21.08 9.63 32.94
N ILE A 36 22.27 9.23 32.49
CA ILE A 36 22.63 7.81 32.32
C ILE A 36 22.94 7.20 33.70
N ILE A 37 22.12 6.24 34.12
CA ILE A 37 22.23 5.56 35.42
C ILE A 37 22.66 4.11 35.20
N THR A 38 23.72 3.69 35.89
CA THR A 38 24.17 2.30 35.90
C THR A 38 23.04 1.33 36.28
N GLY A 39 22.94 0.21 35.59
CA GLY A 39 21.91 -0.81 35.81
C GLY A 39 20.61 -0.60 35.03
N SER A 40 20.38 0.59 34.47
CA SER A 40 19.19 0.87 33.65
C SER A 40 19.42 0.53 32.17
N LYS A 41 18.33 0.19 31.47
CA LYS A 41 18.32 -0.13 30.03
C LYS A 41 18.05 1.14 29.21
N TYR A 42 18.87 1.40 28.21
CA TYR A 42 18.78 2.58 27.35
C TYR A 42 19.01 2.22 25.88
N ARG A 43 18.51 3.09 25.00
CA ARG A 43 18.93 3.19 23.59
C ARG A 43 19.84 4.40 23.44
N ILE A 44 21.08 4.16 23.05
CA ILE A 44 22.06 5.19 22.71
C ILE A 44 22.11 5.32 21.19
N THR A 45 21.95 6.53 20.68
CA THR A 45 22.08 6.84 19.25
C THR A 45 23.39 7.61 19.06
N MET A 46 24.26 7.15 18.17
CA MET A 46 25.54 7.80 17.87
C MET A 46 25.39 8.81 16.72
N TYR A 47 26.35 9.73 16.57
CA TYR A 47 26.38 10.70 15.45
C TYR A 47 26.44 10.05 14.06
N ASN A 48 26.87 8.79 13.97
CA ASN A 48 26.86 7.99 12.73
C ASN A 48 25.57 7.17 12.56
N ASP A 49 24.48 7.56 13.25
CA ASP A 49 23.16 6.94 13.19
C ASP A 49 23.06 5.48 13.70
N LYS A 50 24.15 4.92 14.24
CA LYS A 50 24.13 3.59 14.86
C LYS A 50 23.42 3.66 16.22
N GLU A 51 22.58 2.66 16.46
CA GLU A 51 21.89 2.50 17.73
C GLU A 51 22.48 1.35 18.53
N ILE A 52 22.62 1.57 19.83
CA ILE A 52 23.06 0.56 20.78
C ILE A 52 21.97 0.48 21.85
N ILE A 53 21.33 -0.68 21.97
CA ILE A 53 20.26 -0.93 22.94
C ILE A 53 20.79 -1.92 23.95
N GLY A 54 20.84 -1.52 25.22
CA GLY A 54 21.46 -2.36 26.24
C GLY A 54 21.32 -1.80 27.64
N ARG A 55 21.80 -2.58 28.61
CA ARG A 55 21.87 -2.17 30.01
C ARG A 55 23.22 -1.51 30.29
N VAL A 56 23.23 -0.35 30.94
CA VAL A 56 24.47 0.30 31.33
C VAL A 56 25.15 -0.52 32.44
N ALA A 57 26.34 -1.04 32.17
CA ALA A 57 27.12 -1.85 33.10
C ALA A 57 28.02 -0.98 33.99
N LYS A 58 28.65 0.02 33.38
CA LYS A 58 29.60 0.94 34.02
C LYS A 58 29.66 2.23 33.20
N GLN A 59 30.00 3.32 33.87
CA GLN A 59 30.38 4.58 33.25
C GLN A 59 31.64 5.12 33.90
N ASP A 60 32.49 5.76 33.11
CA ASP A 60 33.62 6.57 33.59
C ASP A 60 33.50 8.00 33.04
N SER A 61 34.55 8.82 33.06
CA SER A 61 34.46 10.21 32.58
C SER A 61 34.43 10.35 31.06
N VAL A 62 34.73 9.26 30.32
CA VAL A 62 34.89 9.32 28.86
C VAL A 62 33.98 8.30 28.15
N TYR A 63 33.67 7.19 28.80
CA TYR A 63 32.98 6.06 28.22
C TYR A 63 31.77 5.58 29.02
N VAL A 64 30.78 5.07 28.27
CA VAL A 64 29.68 4.25 28.77
C VAL A 64 29.87 2.82 28.25
N TYR A 65 29.77 1.85 29.17
CA TYR A 65 29.82 0.43 28.85
C TYR A 65 28.40 -0.14 28.91
N MET A 66 27.91 -0.66 27.79
CA MET A 66 26.57 -1.22 27.67
C MET A 66 26.62 -2.71 27.40
N VAL A 67 25.84 -3.48 28.15
CA VAL A 67 25.58 -4.90 27.88
C VAL A 67 24.40 -5.00 26.92
N THR A 68 24.67 -5.43 25.70
CA THR A 68 23.69 -5.77 24.66
C THR A 68 23.52 -7.28 24.59
N ASP A 69 22.62 -7.76 23.74
CA ASP A 69 22.43 -9.20 23.51
C ASP A 69 23.62 -9.84 22.77
N GLU A 70 24.42 -9.03 22.07
CA GLU A 70 25.61 -9.46 21.31
C GLU A 70 26.90 -9.39 22.13
N GLY A 71 26.89 -8.70 23.28
CA GLY A 71 28.05 -8.57 24.16
C GLY A 71 28.15 -7.21 24.86
N THR A 72 29.33 -6.89 25.38
CA THR A 72 29.57 -5.58 26.00
C THR A 72 30.14 -4.61 24.96
N VAL A 73 29.44 -3.50 24.73
CA VAL A 73 29.84 -2.43 23.81
C VAL A 73 30.31 -1.22 24.61
N ARG A 74 31.43 -0.62 24.19
CA ARG A 74 31.98 0.61 24.78
C ARG A 74 31.75 1.78 23.84
N VAL A 75 31.11 2.84 24.34
CA VAL A 75 30.77 4.06 23.59
C VAL A 75 31.38 5.27 24.29
N ARG A 76 31.95 6.21 23.55
CA ARG A 76 32.41 7.48 24.15
C ARG A 76 31.26 8.45 24.29
N PHE A 77 31.24 9.25 25.35
CA PHE A 77 30.22 10.30 25.52
C PHE A 77 30.22 11.29 24.35
N GLU A 78 31.39 11.63 23.80
CA GLU A 78 31.50 12.55 22.65
C GLU A 78 30.83 12.03 21.37
N ASP A 79 30.70 10.71 21.22
CA ASP A 79 30.09 10.07 20.04
C ASP A 79 28.57 9.90 20.19
N ILE A 80 28.02 10.13 21.39
CA ILE A 80 26.60 9.97 21.67
C ILE A 80 25.86 11.21 21.17
N PHE A 81 24.96 11.00 20.23
CA PHE A 81 24.05 12.04 19.76
C PHE A 81 22.81 12.16 20.66
N SER A 82 22.25 11.03 21.09
CA SER A 82 21.09 11.05 22.01
C SER A 82 20.96 9.77 22.84
N VAL A 83 20.28 9.89 23.99
CA VAL A 83 19.97 8.77 24.89
C VAL A 83 18.47 8.71 25.14
N SER A 84 17.89 7.51 25.10
CA SER A 84 16.48 7.29 25.43
C SER A 84 16.32 6.13 26.41
N ARG A 85 15.41 6.26 27.37
CA ARG A 85 14.96 5.14 28.23
C ARG A 85 14.10 4.13 27.47
N SER A 86 13.54 4.49 26.32
CA SER A 86 12.84 3.54 25.46
C SER A 86 13.86 2.63 24.79
N THR A 87 13.69 1.32 24.96
CA THR A 87 14.52 0.30 24.29
C THR A 87 13.98 -0.12 22.94
N VAL A 88 12.95 0.56 22.42
CA VAL A 88 12.44 0.32 21.07
C VAL A 88 13.44 0.92 20.09
N PRO A 89 13.96 0.19 19.09
CA PRO A 89 14.83 0.76 18.05
C PRO A 89 14.14 1.90 17.30
N ARG A 90 14.89 2.85 16.72
CA ARG A 90 14.35 3.96 15.93
C ARG A 90 13.74 3.52 14.61
N LEU A 91 14.18 2.40 14.07
CA LEU A 91 13.64 1.76 12.87
C LEU A 91 12.96 0.44 13.25
N MET A 92 11.77 0.17 12.72
CA MET A 92 11.15 -1.16 12.86
C MET A 92 11.86 -2.19 11.98
N THR A 93 11.98 -3.44 12.41
CA THR A 93 12.59 -4.51 11.60
C THR A 93 11.72 -4.88 10.42
N ALA A 94 10.41 -5.03 10.66
CA ALA A 94 9.43 -5.38 9.65
C ALA A 94 8.03 -4.95 10.10
N MET A 95 7.12 -4.82 9.14
CA MET A 95 5.71 -4.55 9.40
C MET A 95 4.85 -5.44 8.53
N PHE A 96 3.87 -6.10 9.15
CA PHE A 96 2.87 -6.88 8.44
C PHE A 96 1.53 -6.18 8.49
N THR A 97 0.81 -6.13 7.39
CA THR A 97 -0.51 -5.51 7.35
C THR A 97 -1.54 -6.48 6.81
N LEU A 98 -2.74 -6.40 7.37
CA LEU A 98 -3.93 -7.08 6.86
C LEU A 98 -5.03 -6.04 6.74
N GLY A 99 -5.63 -5.94 5.56
CA GLY A 99 -6.70 -4.99 5.33
C GLY A 99 -7.64 -5.41 4.23
N GLY A 100 -8.64 -4.58 4.02
CA GLY A 100 -9.59 -4.72 2.94
C GLY A 100 -10.25 -3.40 2.62
N GLY A 101 -11.10 -3.39 1.61
CA GLY A 101 -11.82 -2.20 1.23
C GLY A 101 -12.53 -2.35 -0.10
N VAL A 102 -12.65 -1.23 -0.81
CA VAL A 102 -13.43 -1.15 -2.05
C VAL A 102 -12.49 -1.12 -3.24
N LEU A 103 -12.85 -1.86 -4.27
CA LEU A 103 -12.17 -1.86 -5.55
C LEU A 103 -13.02 -1.09 -6.54
N LEU A 104 -12.52 0.06 -7.00
CA LEU A 104 -13.17 0.88 -8.02
C LEU A 104 -12.45 0.69 -9.34
N GLN A 105 -13.17 0.30 -10.38
CA GLN A 105 -12.55 0.10 -11.69
C GLN A 105 -12.46 1.42 -12.45
N GLY A 106 -11.28 1.69 -13.03
CA GLY A 106 -11.01 2.84 -13.87
C GLY A 106 -11.08 2.48 -15.34
N GLY A 107 -12.27 2.59 -15.93
CA GLY A 107 -12.50 2.54 -17.37
C GLY A 107 -12.75 1.14 -17.96
N ASP A 108 -13.40 1.16 -19.13
CA ASP A 108 -13.91 -0.03 -19.84
C ASP A 108 -12.78 -0.87 -20.44
N TYR A 109 -12.88 -2.20 -20.28
CA TYR A 109 -11.94 -3.17 -20.84
C TYR A 109 -12.06 -3.34 -22.36
N ASP A 110 -13.12 -2.82 -22.97
CA ASP A 110 -13.36 -2.95 -24.41
C ASP A 110 -13.95 -1.65 -24.97
N GLY A 111 -13.32 -1.15 -26.02
CA GLY A 111 -13.74 0.05 -26.71
C GLY A 111 -15.20 -0.02 -27.15
N GLY A 112 -16.00 0.94 -26.69
CA GLY A 112 -17.25 1.33 -27.34
C GLY A 112 -18.56 0.86 -26.70
N TYR A 113 -18.55 0.11 -25.60
CA TYR A 113 -19.79 -0.44 -25.02
C TYR A 113 -19.92 -0.18 -23.51
N SER A 114 -21.15 0.08 -23.06
CA SER A 114 -21.49 0.48 -21.68
C SER A 114 -21.50 -0.73 -20.74
N ASP A 115 -20.34 -1.28 -20.42
CA ASP A 115 -20.21 -2.25 -19.34
C ASP A 115 -20.35 -1.50 -18.00
N THR A 116 -21.42 -1.77 -17.25
CA THR A 116 -21.60 -1.22 -15.91
C THR A 116 -20.87 -2.10 -14.91
N HIS A 117 -19.86 -1.51 -14.27
CA HIS A 117 -19.07 -2.16 -13.24
C HIS A 117 -19.59 -1.76 -11.87
N SER A 118 -20.00 -2.74 -11.07
CA SER A 118 -20.32 -2.51 -9.66
C SER A 118 -19.02 -2.40 -8.85
N PRO A 119 -18.95 -1.52 -7.83
CA PRO A 119 -17.83 -1.49 -6.90
C PRO A 119 -17.56 -2.88 -6.33
N GLY A 120 -16.31 -3.33 -6.42
CA GLY A 120 -15.86 -4.59 -5.87
C GLY A 120 -15.39 -4.46 -4.43
N TYR A 121 -15.04 -5.59 -3.83
CA TYR A 121 -14.29 -5.61 -2.58
C TYR A 121 -12.85 -6.04 -2.82
N SER A 122 -11.96 -5.66 -1.91
CA SER A 122 -10.56 -6.09 -1.90
C SER A 122 -10.15 -6.54 -0.51
N MET A 123 -9.21 -7.48 -0.47
CA MET A 123 -8.49 -7.96 0.70
C MET A 123 -7.00 -7.92 0.39
N GLN A 124 -6.18 -7.58 1.37
CA GLN A 124 -4.76 -7.33 1.20
C GLN A 124 -3.98 -7.88 2.40
N PHE A 125 -2.87 -8.54 2.11
CA PHE A 125 -1.84 -8.89 3.06
C PHE A 125 -0.50 -8.36 2.56
N THR A 126 0.23 -7.64 3.42
CA THR A 126 1.55 -7.10 3.03
C THR A 126 2.62 -7.40 4.05
N GLY A 127 3.86 -7.54 3.57
CA GLY A 127 5.07 -7.54 4.38
C GLY A 127 5.98 -6.40 3.95
N LEU A 128 6.33 -5.52 4.87
CA LEU A 128 7.16 -4.34 4.66
C LEU A 128 8.46 -4.45 5.45
N TYR A 129 9.56 -4.10 4.80
CA TYR A 129 10.90 -4.02 5.39
C TYR A 129 11.47 -2.61 5.16
N PRO A 130 11.57 -1.78 6.20
CA PRO A 130 12.21 -0.48 6.08
C PRO A 130 13.72 -0.65 6.23
N PHE A 131 14.46 0.02 5.35
CA PHE A 131 15.93 0.02 5.35
C PHE A 131 16.50 1.42 5.61
N SER A 132 15.63 2.41 5.78
CA SER A 132 15.92 3.78 6.20
C SER A 132 14.72 4.32 6.97
N GLU A 133 14.92 5.39 7.75
CA GLU A 133 13.83 6.10 8.42
C GLU A 133 12.74 6.58 7.45
N ASN A 134 13.09 6.75 6.18
CA ASN A 134 12.19 7.26 5.16
C ASN A 134 11.93 6.35 3.96
N LYS A 135 12.52 5.15 3.93
CA LYS A 135 12.42 4.25 2.77
C LYS A 135 12.18 2.82 3.21
N ALA A 136 11.31 2.13 2.47
CA ALA A 136 11.01 0.73 2.68
C ALA A 136 10.72 -0.01 1.36
N ILE A 137 10.86 -1.33 1.40
CA ILE A 137 10.35 -2.23 0.37
C ILE A 137 9.14 -2.97 0.95
N ARG A 138 8.11 -3.20 0.15
CA ARG A 138 6.93 -3.96 0.52
C ARG A 138 6.62 -5.02 -0.53
N LEU A 139 6.21 -6.19 -0.06
CA LEU A 139 5.55 -7.21 -0.87
C LEU A 139 4.06 -7.14 -0.58
N ASP A 140 3.26 -6.95 -1.62
CA ASP A 140 1.80 -6.87 -1.56
C ASP A 140 1.18 -8.11 -2.18
N MET A 141 0.28 -8.75 -1.44
CA MET A 141 -0.59 -9.79 -1.96
C MET A 141 -2.02 -9.33 -1.75
N SER A 142 -2.81 -9.24 -2.83
CA SER A 142 -4.20 -8.84 -2.72
C SER A 142 -5.14 -9.71 -3.55
N PHE A 143 -6.36 -9.85 -3.03
CA PHE A 143 -7.48 -10.48 -3.69
C PHE A 143 -8.59 -9.45 -3.84
N GLY A 144 -9.20 -9.37 -5.01
CA GLY A 144 -10.37 -8.55 -5.25
C GLY A 144 -11.44 -9.35 -5.97
N ARG A 145 -12.70 -8.96 -5.75
CA ARG A 145 -13.82 -9.46 -6.53
C ARG A 145 -14.75 -8.32 -6.89
N MET A 146 -15.15 -8.28 -8.14
CA MET A 146 -16.10 -7.33 -8.69
C MET A 146 -17.16 -8.07 -9.50
N GLN A 147 -18.26 -7.38 -9.78
CA GLN A 147 -19.31 -7.86 -10.66
C GLN A 147 -19.48 -6.87 -11.81
N ARG A 148 -19.52 -7.41 -13.02
CA ARG A 148 -19.77 -6.67 -14.25
C ARG A 148 -21.12 -7.09 -14.83
N GLU A 149 -21.93 -6.11 -15.18
CA GLU A 149 -23.09 -6.31 -16.04
C GLU A 149 -22.63 -6.05 -17.48
N ARG A 150 -22.63 -7.12 -18.29
CA ARG A 150 -22.14 -7.03 -19.66
C ARG A 150 -23.30 -6.76 -20.60
N SER A 151 -23.17 -5.68 -21.38
CA SER A 151 -24.14 -5.33 -22.40
C SER A 151 -23.74 -5.98 -23.73
N ASP A 152 -24.18 -7.22 -23.98
CA ASP A 152 -23.99 -7.85 -25.28
C ASP A 152 -25.11 -7.37 -26.24
N TYR A 153 -24.73 -6.62 -27.29
CA TYR A 153 -25.67 -6.28 -28.37
C TYR A 153 -25.87 -7.49 -29.27
N TYR A 154 -27.02 -8.14 -29.15
CA TYR A 154 -27.61 -8.81 -30.32
C TYR A 154 -28.70 -7.89 -30.87
N TYR A 155 -28.79 -7.79 -32.20
CA TYR A 155 -29.88 -7.10 -32.89
C TYR A 155 -31.20 -7.85 -32.60
N SER A 156 -31.77 -7.64 -31.41
CA SER A 156 -33.15 -8.01 -31.12
C SER A 156 -34.00 -6.75 -31.26
N TYR A 157 -34.81 -6.72 -32.32
CA TYR A 157 -35.85 -5.72 -32.48
C TYR A 157 -36.93 -5.97 -31.42
N GLY A 158 -36.72 -5.48 -30.20
CA GLY A 158 -37.67 -5.63 -29.10
C GLY A 158 -37.19 -4.91 -27.84
N ASN A 159 -37.90 -3.87 -27.43
CA ASN A 159 -37.75 -3.13 -26.18
C ASN A 159 -38.24 -3.95 -24.95
N GLU A 160 -37.86 -5.22 -24.84
CA GLU A 160 -38.11 -5.97 -23.61
C GLU A 160 -36.85 -5.91 -22.75
N SER A 161 -36.99 -5.22 -21.62
CA SER A 161 -35.96 -5.04 -20.59
C SER A 161 -35.41 -6.38 -20.12
N PHE A 162 -34.37 -6.87 -20.77
CA PHE A 162 -33.63 -8.04 -20.32
C PHE A 162 -32.55 -7.59 -19.35
N ASP A 163 -32.54 -8.16 -18.15
CA ASP A 163 -31.45 -7.91 -17.19
C ASP A 163 -30.14 -8.37 -17.83
N PRO A 164 -29.12 -7.50 -17.95
CA PRO A 164 -27.85 -7.88 -18.55
C PRO A 164 -27.21 -9.02 -17.74
N PRO A 165 -26.57 -9.99 -18.40
CA PRO A 165 -25.91 -11.08 -17.70
C PRO A 165 -24.85 -10.52 -16.75
N LYS A 166 -24.87 -11.04 -15.53
CA LYS A 166 -23.92 -10.67 -14.47
C LYS A 166 -22.76 -11.63 -14.48
N GLN A 167 -21.55 -11.08 -14.54
CA GLN A 167 -20.31 -11.82 -14.55
C GLN A 167 -19.48 -11.47 -13.32
N ASN A 168 -19.01 -12.48 -12.58
CA ASN A 168 -18.06 -12.25 -11.50
C ASN A 168 -16.64 -12.26 -12.05
N ILE A 169 -15.82 -11.34 -11.54
CA ILE A 169 -14.41 -11.23 -11.90
C ILE A 169 -13.61 -11.28 -10.60
N ASN A 170 -12.76 -12.30 -10.49
CA ASN A 170 -11.85 -12.50 -9.38
C ASN A 170 -10.44 -12.04 -9.80
N ILE A 171 -9.81 -11.23 -8.97
CA ILE A 171 -8.52 -10.59 -9.26
C ILE A 171 -7.54 -10.95 -8.16
N TYR A 172 -6.38 -11.47 -8.53
CA TYR A 172 -5.29 -11.80 -7.63
C TYR A 172 -4.07 -10.97 -8.03
N ASN A 173 -3.51 -10.22 -7.10
CA ASN A 173 -2.34 -9.41 -7.36
C ASN A 173 -1.16 -9.78 -6.48
N PHE A 174 0.03 -9.64 -7.06
CA PHE A 174 1.30 -9.71 -6.36
C PHE A 174 2.18 -8.54 -6.81
N TYR A 175 2.53 -7.62 -5.90
CA TYR A 175 3.41 -6.49 -6.20
C TYR A 175 4.66 -6.47 -5.32
N ALA A 176 5.76 -6.01 -5.90
CA ALA A 176 6.93 -5.52 -5.18
C ALA A 176 6.96 -4.00 -5.28
N GLU A 177 6.97 -3.32 -4.14
CA GLU A 177 6.75 -1.89 -4.04
C GLU A 177 7.86 -1.22 -3.24
N PHE A 178 8.25 -0.03 -3.70
CA PHE A 178 9.07 0.91 -2.97
C PHE A 178 8.18 1.93 -2.27
N LEU A 179 8.43 2.18 -0.99
CA LEU A 179 7.69 3.16 -0.22
C LEU A 179 8.61 4.27 0.27
N PHE A 180 8.10 5.49 0.22
CA PHE A 180 8.75 6.68 0.75
C PHE A 180 7.82 7.36 1.76
N GLY A 181 8.27 7.53 3.00
CA GLY A 181 7.42 8.06 4.07
C GLY A 181 8.20 8.27 5.36
N ASP A 182 7.54 8.18 6.50
CA ASP A 182 8.19 8.15 7.82
C ASP A 182 7.98 6.76 8.45
N PHE A 183 9.06 6.01 8.64
CA PHE A 183 9.10 4.68 9.24
C PHE A 183 9.74 4.67 10.63
N ASN A 184 9.94 5.85 11.23
CA ASN A 184 10.45 5.97 12.58
C ASN A 184 9.46 5.40 13.61
N THR A 185 9.98 4.66 14.60
CA THR A 185 9.14 4.03 15.63
C THR A 185 8.52 5.02 16.62
N LYS A 186 9.06 6.24 16.70
CA LYS A 186 8.51 7.32 17.53
C LYS A 186 7.24 7.93 16.94
N SER A 187 7.09 7.91 15.62
CA SER A 187 6.01 8.59 14.92
C SER A 187 4.67 7.89 15.15
N LYS A 188 3.71 8.62 15.74
CA LYS A 188 2.35 8.12 15.95
C LYS A 188 1.50 8.16 14.69
N PHE A 189 1.81 9.07 13.79
CA PHE A 189 1.14 9.25 12.52
C PHE A 189 2.20 9.42 11.44
N SER A 190 1.99 8.79 10.29
CA SER A 190 2.91 8.90 9.16
C SER A 190 2.15 8.82 7.84
N VAL A 191 2.53 9.67 6.90
CA VAL A 191 2.11 9.62 5.49
C VAL A 191 3.20 8.90 4.69
N TYR A 192 2.81 8.13 3.68
CA TYR A 192 3.76 7.53 2.76
C TYR A 192 3.21 7.53 1.33
N GLY A 193 4.11 7.66 0.36
CA GLY A 193 3.88 7.34 -1.04
C GLY A 193 4.41 5.94 -1.35
N LEU A 194 3.85 5.31 -2.38
CA LEU A 194 4.26 4.00 -2.86
C LEU A 194 4.30 3.96 -4.39
N ALA A 195 5.26 3.20 -4.91
CA ALA A 195 5.37 2.88 -6.32
C ALA A 195 5.90 1.45 -6.47
N GLY A 196 5.32 0.65 -7.35
CA GLY A 196 5.73 -0.73 -7.53
C GLY A 196 5.32 -1.35 -8.85
N VAL A 197 5.77 -2.58 -9.03
CA VAL A 197 5.51 -3.39 -10.20
C VAL A 197 5.13 -4.80 -9.77
N GLY A 198 4.33 -5.47 -10.57
CA GLY A 198 3.75 -6.74 -10.17
C GLY A 198 3.00 -7.45 -11.28
N MET A 199 2.30 -8.50 -10.87
CA MET A 199 1.44 -9.30 -11.73
C MET A 199 0.01 -9.27 -11.19
N MET A 200 -0.94 -9.20 -12.11
CA MET A 200 -2.37 -9.32 -11.86
C MET A 200 -2.88 -10.54 -12.62
N HIS A 201 -3.42 -11.52 -11.91
CA HIS A 201 -4.14 -12.65 -12.48
C HIS A 201 -5.65 -12.40 -12.36
N VAL A 202 -6.36 -12.49 -13.48
CA VAL A 202 -7.81 -12.27 -13.56
C VAL A 202 -8.48 -13.56 -13.96
N LYS A 203 -9.53 -13.93 -13.22
CA LYS A 203 -10.45 -15.02 -13.56
C LYS A 203 -11.85 -14.47 -13.72
N GLU A 204 -12.34 -14.49 -14.95
CA GLU A 204 -13.71 -14.12 -15.31
C GLU A 204 -14.57 -15.40 -15.36
N GLU A 205 -15.61 -15.46 -14.55
CA GLU A 205 -16.55 -16.60 -14.58
C GLU A 205 -17.36 -16.57 -15.88
N GLY A 206 -17.66 -17.74 -16.43
CA GLY A 206 -18.54 -17.88 -17.57
C GLY A 206 -19.97 -17.45 -17.22
N TYR A 207 -20.72 -17.07 -18.23
CA TYR A 207 -22.12 -16.70 -18.07
C TYR A 207 -22.94 -17.25 -19.23
N THR A 208 -24.23 -17.47 -18.99
CA THR A 208 -25.17 -17.83 -20.04
C THR A 208 -25.98 -16.61 -20.41
N HIS A 209 -25.94 -16.26 -21.69
CA HIS A 209 -26.78 -15.24 -22.25
C HIS A 209 -27.97 -15.92 -22.92
N THR A 210 -29.18 -15.51 -22.54
CA THR A 210 -30.41 -15.97 -23.17
C THR A 210 -31.06 -14.76 -23.83
N SER A 211 -31.42 -14.86 -25.10
CA SER A 211 -32.17 -13.81 -25.77
C SER A 211 -33.42 -14.37 -26.42
N TYR A 212 -34.42 -13.50 -26.52
CA TYR A 212 -35.68 -13.78 -27.19
C TYR A 212 -35.59 -13.38 -28.65
N ASN A 213 -35.98 -14.30 -29.54
CA ASN A 213 -36.12 -14.04 -30.96
C ASN A 213 -37.57 -13.67 -31.28
N TYR A 214 -37.79 -12.41 -31.66
CA TYR A 214 -39.13 -11.92 -31.98
C TYR A 214 -39.73 -12.55 -33.25
N TYR A 215 -38.91 -13.02 -34.19
CA TYR A 215 -39.39 -13.52 -35.48
C TYR A 215 -40.08 -14.89 -35.40
N ASP A 216 -39.68 -15.74 -34.46
CA ASP A 216 -40.21 -17.11 -34.30
C ASP A 216 -40.66 -17.41 -32.86
N SER A 217 -40.67 -16.41 -31.98
CA SER A 217 -41.00 -16.52 -30.56
C SER A 217 -40.17 -17.56 -29.80
N SER A 218 -38.97 -17.89 -30.29
CA SER A 218 -38.05 -18.81 -29.63
C SER A 218 -37.11 -18.08 -28.68
N TYR A 219 -36.55 -18.82 -27.72
CA TYR A 219 -35.43 -18.38 -26.91
C TYR A 219 -34.18 -19.10 -27.40
N TYR A 220 -33.08 -18.37 -27.57
CA TYR A 220 -31.77 -18.96 -27.77
C TYR A 220 -30.88 -18.62 -26.57
N SER A 221 -30.10 -19.61 -26.14
CA SER A 221 -29.13 -19.44 -25.08
C SER A 221 -27.75 -19.86 -25.60
N TYR A 222 -26.74 -19.03 -25.33
CA TYR A 222 -25.35 -19.42 -25.52
C TYR A 222 -24.57 -19.17 -24.24
N SER A 223 -23.63 -20.05 -23.94
CA SER A 223 -22.77 -19.94 -22.77
C SER A 223 -21.40 -19.43 -23.20
N ILE A 224 -20.95 -18.35 -22.58
CA ILE A 224 -19.58 -17.88 -22.69
C ILE A 224 -18.75 -18.61 -21.64
N PRO A 225 -17.64 -19.27 -22.02
CA PRO A 225 -16.81 -20.01 -21.08
C PRO A 225 -16.02 -19.05 -20.17
N ASP A 226 -15.56 -19.60 -19.05
CA ASP A 226 -14.59 -18.95 -18.16
C ASP A 226 -13.37 -18.45 -18.94
N ARG A 227 -12.80 -17.32 -18.49
CA ARG A 227 -11.54 -16.80 -19.03
C ARG A 227 -10.56 -16.53 -17.89
N ASP A 228 -9.31 -16.90 -18.11
CA ASP A 228 -8.21 -16.62 -17.19
C ASP A 228 -7.02 -16.02 -17.94
N TYR A 229 -6.44 -14.97 -17.36
CA TYR A 229 -5.27 -14.31 -17.95
C TYR A 229 -4.44 -13.61 -16.88
N THR A 230 -3.15 -13.41 -17.19
CA THR A 230 -2.20 -12.73 -16.31
C THR A 230 -1.61 -11.53 -17.03
N ASN A 231 -1.66 -10.38 -16.37
CA ASN A 231 -1.15 -9.11 -16.86
C ASN A 231 -0.01 -8.62 -15.98
N PHE A 232 0.94 -7.91 -16.60
CA PHE A 232 1.87 -7.08 -15.85
C PHE A 232 1.15 -5.82 -15.37
N SER A 233 1.49 -5.35 -14.17
CA SER A 233 0.84 -4.20 -13.56
C SER A 233 1.84 -3.30 -12.84
N MET A 234 1.60 -1.99 -12.89
CA MET A 234 2.30 -0.98 -12.12
C MET A 234 1.37 -0.40 -11.07
N ALA A 235 1.86 -0.22 -9.87
CA ALA A 235 1.14 0.36 -8.75
C ALA A 235 1.72 1.72 -8.39
N LEU A 236 0.88 2.73 -8.22
CA LEU A 236 1.25 4.06 -7.71
C LEU A 236 0.21 4.49 -6.68
N GLY A 237 0.62 5.08 -5.57
CA GLY A 237 -0.35 5.50 -4.58
C GLY A 237 0.26 6.11 -3.33
N GLY A 238 -0.52 6.08 -2.27
CA GLY A 238 -0.07 6.52 -0.97
C GLY A 238 -1.07 6.18 0.11
N GLY A 239 -0.62 6.32 1.35
CA GLY A 239 -1.43 5.99 2.49
C GLY A 239 -1.02 6.74 3.74
N LEU A 240 -1.85 6.51 4.76
CA LEU A 240 -1.71 7.00 6.11
C LEU A 240 -1.54 5.79 7.02
N ARG A 241 -0.72 5.94 8.05
CA ARG A 241 -0.57 4.95 9.11
C ARG A 241 -0.67 5.64 10.46
N PHE A 242 -1.37 4.98 11.37
CA PHE A 242 -1.62 5.42 12.73
C PHE A 242 -1.13 4.35 13.69
N LYS A 243 -0.25 4.71 14.62
CA LYS A 243 0.24 3.83 15.67
C LYS A 243 -0.72 3.88 16.86
N ILE A 244 -1.34 2.74 17.18
CA ILE A 244 -2.26 2.61 18.31
C ILE A 244 -1.47 2.18 19.56
N SER A 245 -0.54 1.24 19.40
CA SER A 245 0.36 0.77 20.46
C SER A 245 1.77 0.56 19.91
N ASN A 246 2.71 0.11 20.75
CA ASN A 246 4.06 -0.21 20.28
C ASN A 246 4.02 -1.22 19.13
N ARG A 247 3.19 -2.26 19.17
CA ARG A 247 3.20 -3.30 18.14
C ARG A 247 2.03 -3.23 17.16
N ILE A 248 1.00 -2.45 17.44
CA ILE A 248 -0.24 -2.44 16.65
C ILE A 248 -0.51 -1.05 16.10
N GLY A 249 -0.91 -0.98 14.84
CA GLY A 249 -1.39 0.23 14.21
C GLY A 249 -2.59 -0.05 13.30
N ALA A 250 -3.05 1.02 12.68
CA ALA A 250 -4.03 1.01 11.61
C ALA A 250 -3.45 1.72 10.38
N PHE A 251 -3.99 1.41 9.22
CA PHE A 251 -3.64 2.09 7.98
C PHE A 251 -4.88 2.39 7.14
N ALA A 252 -4.74 3.40 6.28
CA ALA A 252 -5.63 3.67 5.17
C ALA A 252 -4.77 3.95 3.94
N GLU A 253 -5.10 3.36 2.80
CA GLU A 253 -4.30 3.44 1.59
C GLU A 253 -5.20 3.58 0.36
N ALA A 254 -4.79 4.45 -0.56
CA ALA A 254 -5.34 4.50 -1.90
C ALA A 254 -4.21 4.20 -2.89
N GLN A 255 -4.47 3.27 -3.79
CA GLN A 255 -3.52 2.89 -4.83
C GLN A 255 -4.23 2.94 -6.19
N TYR A 256 -3.49 3.30 -7.22
CA TYR A 256 -3.88 3.21 -8.61
C TYR A 256 -2.99 2.19 -9.30
N ASN A 257 -3.62 1.20 -9.91
CA ASN A 257 -2.96 0.09 -10.57
C ASN A 257 -3.19 0.20 -12.07
N LEU A 258 -2.12 0.34 -12.83
CA LEU A 258 -2.09 0.40 -14.29
C LEU A 258 -1.73 -0.96 -14.85
N THR A 259 -2.64 -1.56 -15.60
CA THR A 259 -2.47 -2.95 -16.06
C THR A 259 -2.21 -2.99 -17.56
N THR A 260 -1.31 -3.87 -17.98
CA THR A 260 -1.06 -4.14 -19.40
C THR A 260 -2.21 -4.95 -20.01
N TYR A 261 -2.42 -4.79 -21.30
CA TYR A 261 -3.45 -5.56 -22.02
C TYR A 261 -2.90 -6.95 -22.39
N GLN A 262 -3.56 -8.01 -21.94
CA GLN A 262 -3.41 -9.41 -22.39
C GLN A 262 -1.99 -9.80 -22.85
N GLY A 263 -1.00 -9.66 -21.96
CA GLY A 263 0.38 -10.12 -22.21
C GLY A 263 1.31 -9.16 -22.98
N PHE A 264 0.89 -7.93 -23.31
CA PHE A 264 1.75 -6.95 -23.97
C PHE A 264 2.40 -5.97 -22.99
N PHE A 265 3.68 -6.18 -22.69
CA PHE A 265 4.46 -5.40 -21.71
C PHE A 265 4.54 -3.88 -21.98
N TRP A 266 4.39 -3.44 -23.23
CA TRP A 266 4.66 -2.05 -23.65
C TRP A 266 3.43 -1.14 -23.72
N PHE A 267 2.22 -1.70 -23.62
CA PHE A 267 0.97 -0.93 -23.73
C PHE A 267 0.15 -1.11 -22.45
N PHE A 268 0.11 -0.05 -21.64
CA PHE A 268 -0.78 0.03 -20.49
C PHE A 268 -2.21 0.32 -20.99
N GLY A 269 -3.15 -0.52 -20.56
CA GLY A 269 -4.57 -0.38 -20.84
C GLY A 269 -5.29 0.32 -19.68
N SER A 270 -6.36 -0.32 -19.19
CA SER A 270 -7.17 0.15 -18.07
C SER A 270 -6.44 0.09 -16.73
N GLY A 271 -6.94 0.90 -15.79
CA GLY A 271 -6.47 0.89 -14.41
C GLY A 271 -7.59 0.64 -13.41
N TYR A 272 -7.24 0.38 -12.16
CA TYR A 272 -8.19 0.27 -11.07
C TYR A 272 -7.66 0.93 -9.80
N PHE A 273 -8.58 1.37 -8.95
CA PHE A 273 -8.33 2.15 -7.76
C PHE A 273 -8.82 1.40 -6.51
N PRO A 274 -8.00 0.53 -5.92
CA PRO A 274 -8.30 0.00 -4.59
C PRO A 274 -8.11 1.08 -3.52
N ILE A 275 -9.15 1.27 -2.71
CA ILE A 275 -9.11 2.04 -1.46
C ILE A 275 -9.25 1.05 -0.31
N ARG A 276 -8.24 1.01 0.56
CA ARG A 276 -8.07 -0.04 1.57
C ARG A 276 -7.86 0.57 2.95
N ALA A 277 -8.31 -0.13 3.97
CA ALA A 277 -7.99 0.16 5.35
C ALA A 277 -7.82 -1.14 6.14
N GLY A 278 -7.08 -1.08 7.25
CA GLY A 278 -6.85 -2.27 8.04
C GLY A 278 -5.92 -2.06 9.21
N VAL A 279 -5.34 -3.17 9.67
CA VAL A 279 -4.48 -3.23 10.85
C VAL A 279 -3.05 -3.53 10.45
N THR A 280 -2.11 -3.02 11.24
CA THR A 280 -0.68 -3.25 11.07
C THR A 280 -0.08 -3.83 12.34
N TYR A 281 0.89 -4.73 12.16
CA TYR A 281 1.70 -5.29 13.23
C TYR A 281 3.18 -4.95 12.98
N MET A 282 3.83 -4.34 13.96
CA MET A 282 5.22 -3.86 13.89
C MET A 282 6.15 -4.78 14.70
N LEU A 283 7.22 -5.23 14.04
CA LEU A 283 8.34 -5.94 14.65
C LEU A 283 9.50 -4.97 14.88
N TYR A 284 10.19 -5.15 16.00
CA TYR A 284 11.30 -4.33 16.48
C TYR A 284 12.47 -5.22 16.89
#